data_AF-A0A1C3KSG7-F1
#
_entry.id   AF-A0A1C3KSG7-F1
#
_cell.length_a   1.000
_cell.length_b   1.000
_cell.length_c   1.000
_cell.angle_alpha   90.00
_cell.angle_beta   90.00
_cell.angle_gamma   90.00
#
_symmetry.space_group_name_H-M   'P 1'
#
loop_
_entity.id
_entity.type
_entity.pdbx_description
1 polymer ?
#
loop_
_entity_poly.entity_id
_entity_poly.type
_entity_poly.pdbx_seq_one_letter_code
_entity_poly.pdbx_strand_id
1 'polypeptide(L)' 'MSTFKKAATYYFAIVSLFSAVFLAIIGLMLLYDSDSLELHGNKSEKVKPSFICAGIYFCILIISSVMLIRSNRK' A
#
# COMPACT_ATOMS: atom_id res chain seq x y z
N MET A 1 20.28 -15.37 -1.77
CA MET A 1 20.10 -13.96 -1.35
C MET A 1 20.70 -13.82 0.04
N SER A 2 21.45 -12.75 0.36
CA SER A 2 21.97 -12.60 1.73
C SER A 2 20.83 -12.41 2.73
N THR A 3 21.02 -12.85 3.96
CA THR A 3 20.01 -12.76 5.05
C THR A 3 19.50 -11.33 5.23
N PHE A 4 20.40 -10.36 5.13
CA PHE A 4 20.06 -8.93 5.22
C PHE A 4 19.13 -8.47 4.08
N LYS A 5 19.40 -8.90 2.85
CA LYS A 5 18.53 -8.58 1.70
C LYS A 5 17.15 -9.20 1.85
N LYS A 6 17.07 -10.44 2.35
CA LYS A 6 15.79 -11.12 2.60
C LYS A 6 14.97 -10.40 3.66
N ALA A 7 15.60 -9.99 4.76
CA ALA A 7 14.96 -9.19 5.81
C ALA A 7 14.44 -7.84 5.29
N ALA A 8 15.23 -7.13 4.48
CA ALA A 8 14.80 -5.89 3.84
C ALA A 8 13.58 -6.10 2.94
N THR A 9 13.56 -7.15 2.10
CA THR A 9 12.40 -7.44 1.23
C THR A 9 11.16 -7.80 2.02
N TYR A 10 11.29 -8.54 3.14
CA TYR A 10 10.16 -8.79 4.04
C TYR A 10 9.63 -7.50 4.66
N TYR A 11 10.51 -6.61 5.12
CA TYR A 11 10.10 -5.32 5.65
C TYR A 11 9.32 -4.50 4.61
N PHE A 12 9.82 -4.41 3.37
CA PHE A 12 9.11 -3.73 2.28
C PHE A 12 7.76 -4.37 1.96
N ALA A 13 7.65 -5.71 1.98
CA ALA A 13 6.37 -6.40 1.79
C ALA A 13 5.36 -6.06 2.91
N ILE A 14 5.78 -6.08 4.17
CA ILE A 14 4.90 -5.80 5.31
C ILE A 14 4.42 -4.34 5.28
N VAL A 15 5.35 -3.39 5.10
CA VAL A 15 5.01 -1.95 5.05
C VAL A 15 4.11 -1.65 3.86
N SER A 16 4.40 -2.22 2.68
CA SER A 16 3.57 -2.00 1.50
C SER A 16 2.17 -2.59 1.65
N LEU A 17 2.02 -3.77 2.25
CA LEU A 17 0.70 -4.34 2.57
C LEU A 17 -0.09 -3.44 3.52
N PHE A 18 0.53 -3.01 4.62
CA PHE A 18 -0.11 -2.12 5.58
C PHE A 18 -0.55 -0.80 4.93
N SER A 19 0.35 -0.14 4.21
CA SER A 19 0.06 1.12 3.53
C SER A 19 -1.02 0.96 2.46
N ALA A 20 -0.97 -0.09 1.63
CA ALA A 20 -1.99 -0.33 0.60
C ALA A 20 -3.38 -0.50 1.21
N VAL A 21 -3.51 -1.32 2.25
CA VAL A 21 -4.78 -1.57 2.93
C VAL A 21 -5.28 -0.31 3.63
N PHE A 22 -4.41 0.38 4.37
CA PHE A 22 -4.77 1.61 5.07
C PHE A 22 -5.26 2.69 4.10
N LEU A 23 -4.52 2.96 3.03
CA LEU A 23 -4.92 3.95 2.02
C LEU A 23 -6.16 3.54 1.24
N ALA A 24 -6.39 2.24 1.02
CA ALA A 24 -7.61 1.75 0.42
C ALA A 24 -8.83 1.99 1.34
N ILE A 25 -8.70 1.72 2.65
CA ILE A 25 -9.74 2.00 3.64
C ILE A 25 -10.02 3.49 3.73
N ILE A 26 -8.99 4.34 3.82
CA ILE A 26 -9.14 5.79 3.83
C ILE A 26 -9.76 6.28 2.51
N GLY A 27 -9.34 5.76 1.37
CA GLY A 27 -9.93 6.07 0.07
C GLY A 27 -11.42 5.70 0.01
N LEU A 28 -11.80 4.55 0.57
CA LEU A 28 -13.18 4.10 0.71
C LEU A 28 -13.98 5.03 1.64
N MET A 29 -13.45 5.36 2.83
CA MET A 29 -14.10 6.29 3.75
C MET A 29 -14.29 7.66 3.11
N LEU A 30 -13.28 8.19 2.42
CA LEU A 30 -13.39 9.45 1.67
C LEU A 30 -14.39 9.37 0.52
N LEU A 31 -14.65 8.19 -0.05
CA LEU A 31 -15.64 8.01 -1.11
C LEU A 31 -17.07 7.98 -0.54
N TYR A 32 -17.29 7.18 0.52
CA TYR A 32 -18.61 6.89 1.06
C TYR A 32 -19.07 7.87 2.14
N ASP A 33 -18.17 8.35 2.99
CA ASP A 33 -18.50 9.14 4.19
C ASP A 33 -17.50 10.31 4.36
N SER A 34 -17.57 11.24 3.42
CA SER A 34 -16.71 12.43 3.42
C SER A 34 -17.03 13.43 4.53
N ASP A 35 -18.20 13.31 5.14
CA ASP A 35 -18.69 14.27 6.12
C ASP A 35 -18.20 13.94 7.53
N SER A 36 -17.79 12.69 7.79
CA SER A 36 -17.17 12.27 9.07
C SER A 36 -15.67 12.54 9.15
N LEU A 37 -14.99 12.65 8.01
CA LEU A 37 -13.62 13.14 7.93
C LEU A 37 -13.66 14.66 7.75
N GLU A 38 -13.50 15.42 8.83
CA GLU A 38 -13.29 16.88 8.84
C GLU A 38 -11.98 17.26 8.11
N LEU A 39 -11.90 17.00 6.81
CA LEU A 39 -10.70 17.17 6.02
C LEU A 39 -10.89 18.36 5.07
N HIS A 40 -10.36 19.52 5.47
CA HIS A 40 -10.32 20.77 4.70
C HIS A 40 -9.93 20.56 3.22
N GLY A 41 -10.86 20.66 2.27
CA GLY A 41 -10.59 20.54 0.81
C GLY A 41 -11.62 19.69 0.05
N ASN A 42 -11.56 19.73 -1.28
CA ASN A 42 -12.58 19.15 -2.16
C ASN A 42 -12.49 17.60 -2.21
N LYS A 43 -13.60 16.89 -1.98
CA LYS A 43 -13.68 15.41 -1.87
C LYS A 43 -13.01 14.67 -3.03
N SER A 44 -13.26 15.11 -4.26
CA SER A 44 -12.74 14.51 -5.49
C SER A 44 -11.21 14.61 -5.64
N GLU A 45 -10.60 15.65 -5.07
CA GLU A 45 -9.14 15.87 -5.16
C GLU A 45 -8.35 14.98 -4.21
N LYS A 46 -8.98 14.43 -3.17
CA LYS A 46 -8.33 13.61 -2.14
C LYS A 46 -8.53 12.11 -2.33
N VAL A 47 -9.70 11.71 -2.83
CA VAL A 47 -10.01 10.29 -3.10
C VAL A 47 -9.05 9.70 -4.14
N LYS A 48 -8.83 10.44 -5.24
CA LYS A 48 -7.97 10.01 -6.36
C LYS A 48 -6.53 9.69 -5.92
N PRO A 49 -5.80 10.60 -5.24
CA PRO A 49 -4.42 10.30 -4.82
C PRO A 49 -4.35 9.17 -3.79
N SER A 50 -5.33 9.01 -2.88
CA SER A 50 -5.33 7.90 -1.93
C SER A 50 -5.40 6.54 -2.64
N PHE A 51 -6.30 6.38 -3.62
CA PHE A 51 -6.39 5.14 -4.38
C PHE A 51 -5.17 4.90 -5.29
N ILE A 52 -4.61 5.95 -5.89
CA ILE A 52 -3.36 5.85 -6.68
C ILE A 52 -2.21 5.37 -5.79
N CYS A 53 -2.03 5.98 -4.62
CA CYS A 53 -1.00 5.57 -3.67
C CYS A 53 -1.22 4.15 -3.16
N ALA A 54 -2.47 3.75 -2.86
CA ALA A 54 -2.79 2.37 -2.49
C ALA A 54 -2.37 1.38 -3.59
N GLY A 55 -2.65 1.70 -4.86
CA GLY A 55 -2.23 0.91 -6.01
C GLY A 55 -0.72 0.79 -6.15
N ILE A 56 0.03 1.89 -5.94
CA ILE A 56 1.50 1.87 -5.97
C ILE A 56 2.06 0.93 -4.90
N TYR A 57 1.56 1.04 -3.66
CA TYR A 57 1.98 0.13 -2.58
C TYR A 57 1.61 -1.32 -2.89
N PHE A 58 0.46 -1.58 -3.50
CA PHE A 58 0.09 -2.92 -3.93
C PHE A 58 1.05 -3.49 -5.00
N CYS A 59 1.49 -2.69 -5.96
CA CYS A 59 2.52 -3.10 -6.92
C CYS A 59 3.85 -3.45 -6.24
N ILE A 60 4.28 -2.65 -5.26
CA ILE A 60 5.49 -2.92 -4.46
C ILE A 60 5.36 -4.23 -3.70
N LEU A 61 4.17 -4.52 -3.15
CA LEU A 61 3.89 -5.79 -2.49
C LEU A 61 4.05 -6.97 -3.47
N ILE A 62 3.44 -6.91 -4.65
CA ILE A 62 3.54 -7.97 -5.67
C ILE A 62 5.00 -8.24 -6.02
N ILE A 63 5.79 -7.20 -6.32
CA ILE A 63 7.20 -7.35 -6.67
C ILE A 63 7.98 -7.97 -5.51
N SER A 64 7.76 -7.48 -4.28
CA SER A 64 8.42 -8.00 -3.08
C SER A 64 8.09 -9.47 -2.83
N SER A 65 6.82 -9.86 -2.99
CA SER A 65 6.36 -11.25 -2.88
C SER A 65 6.99 -12.13 -3.95
N VAL A 66 7.04 -11.69 -5.21
CA VAL A 66 7.70 -12.45 -6.30
C VAL A 66 9.19 -12.64 -6.01
N MET A 67 9.89 -11.62 -5.51
CA MET A 67 11.30 -11.73 -5.13
C MET A 67 11.52 -12.73 -3.99
N LEU A 68 10.67 -12.71 -2.96
CA LEU A 68 10.74 -13.66 -1.84
C LEU A 68 10.47 -15.11 -2.29
N ILE A 69 9.44 -15.33 -3.12
CA ILE A 69 9.11 -16.65 -3.64
C ILE A 69 10.25 -17.19 -4.51
N ARG A 70 10.81 -16.36 -5.41
CA ARG A 70 11.98 -16.75 -6.23
C ARG A 70 13.21 -17.04 -5.38
N SER A 71 13.40 -16.31 -4.28
CA SER A 71 14.54 -16.54 -3.38
C SER A 71 14.38 -17.80 -2.50
N ASN A 72 13.18 -18.30 -2.26
CA ASN A 72 12.96 -19.55 -1.52
C ASN A 72 12.99 -20.79 -2.42
N ARG A 73 12.80 -20.64 -3.74
CA ARG A 73 12.88 -21.75 -4.71
C ARG A 73 14.30 -22.04 -5.21
N LYS A 74 15.27 -21.17 -4.92
CA LYS A 74 16.70 -21.35 -5.20
C LYS A 74 17.44 -21.67 -3.91
#